data_AF-A0A7T3KWB2-F1
#
_entry.id   AF-A0A7T3KWB2-F1
#
_cell.length_a   1.000
_cell.length_b   1.000
_cell.length_c   1.000
_cell.angle_alpha   90.00
_cell.angle_beta   90.00
_cell.angle_gamma   90.00
#
_symmetry.space_group_name_H-M   'P 1'
#
loop_
_entity.id
_entity.type
_entity.pdbx_description
1 polymer ?
#
loop_
_entity_poly.entity_id
_entity_poly.type
_entity_poly.pdbx_seq_one_letter_code
_entity_poly.pdbx_strand_id
1 'polypeptide(L)'
;MTRYAKYLVVLLVLTAGCHEVGNESKGWTVAPEVSDSVQTDDGHSTTVQFTLEGNASPVVLNGVKVVFLTQNETVLNETGLGTVEIDWGGGRSFTVTTPTRPYYINLRYDSVDRPTDADGGVVGLRLMGSGESQYRYVTYAEYTATY
;
A
#
# COMPACT_ATOMS: atom_id res chain seq x y z
N MET A 1 0.95 -28.78 -63.74
CA MET A 1 2.10 -27.89 -63.46
C MET A 1 1.65 -26.48 -63.80
N THR A 2 1.57 -25.46 -62.95
CA THR A 2 1.92 -25.25 -61.54
C THR A 2 1.10 -24.03 -61.11
N ARG A 3 0.42 -24.09 -59.96
CA ARG A 3 -0.41 -22.99 -59.44
C ARG A 3 0.51 -21.91 -58.87
N TYR A 4 0.41 -20.67 -59.33
CA TYR A 4 1.08 -19.52 -58.72
C TYR A 4 0.39 -19.16 -57.40
N ALA A 5 0.96 -19.58 -56.27
CA ALA A 5 0.56 -19.09 -54.97
C ALA A 5 1.09 -17.66 -54.80
N LYS A 6 0.18 -16.69 -54.66
CA LYS A 6 0.50 -15.32 -54.28
C LYS A 6 0.93 -15.34 -52.81
N TYR A 7 2.23 -15.24 -52.55
CA TYR A 7 2.72 -15.03 -51.19
C TYR A 7 2.55 -13.55 -50.84
N LEU A 8 1.48 -13.26 -50.11
CA LEU A 8 1.34 -11.99 -49.40
C LEU A 8 2.31 -12.06 -48.20
N VAL A 9 3.51 -11.51 -48.36
CA VAL A 9 4.44 -11.31 -47.25
C VAL A 9 3.90 -10.13 -46.45
N VAL A 10 3.08 -10.42 -45.44
CA VAL A 10 2.75 -9.43 -44.41
C VAL A 10 3.99 -9.29 -43.56
N LEU A 11 4.80 -8.27 -43.87
CA LEU A 11 5.86 -7.80 -42.98
C LEU A 11 5.17 -7.19 -41.77
N LEU A 12 4.86 -8.03 -40.77
CA LEU A 12 4.39 -7.58 -39.48
C LEU A 12 5.61 -6.99 -38.77
N VAL A 13 5.88 -5.71 -39.03
CA VAL A 13 6.71 -4.92 -38.13
C VAL A 13 5.90 -4.90 -36.84
N LEU A 14 6.24 -5.81 -35.92
CA LEU A 14 6.04 -5.57 -34.51
C LEU A 14 6.75 -4.26 -34.26
N THR A 15 5.99 -3.16 -34.33
CA THR A 15 6.26 -2.05 -33.44
C THR A 15 6.17 -2.69 -32.07
N ALA A 16 7.32 -3.18 -31.59
CA ALA A 16 7.66 -3.02 -30.21
C ALA A 16 7.29 -1.58 -29.96
N GLY A 17 6.12 -1.36 -29.36
CA GLY A 17 5.92 -0.16 -28.60
C GLY A 17 7.12 -0.16 -27.69
N CYS A 18 8.14 0.62 -28.06
CA CYS A 18 8.86 1.36 -27.08
C CYS A 18 7.73 2.01 -26.30
N HIS A 19 7.34 1.36 -25.21
CA HIS A 19 6.78 2.06 -24.08
C HIS A 19 7.80 3.15 -23.89
N GLU A 20 7.42 4.36 -24.25
CA GLU A 20 8.24 5.51 -23.96
C GLU A 20 8.63 5.31 -22.49
N VAL A 21 9.93 5.27 -22.21
CA VAL A 21 10.45 5.45 -20.86
C VAL A 21 10.18 6.92 -20.53
N GLY A 22 8.89 7.27 -20.53
CA GLY A 22 8.35 8.58 -20.32
C GLY A 22 8.07 8.63 -18.84
N ASN A 23 9.06 9.16 -18.12
CA ASN A 23 8.92 9.71 -16.78
C ASN A 23 7.96 8.89 -15.90
N GLU A 24 8.43 7.74 -15.38
CA GLU A 24 7.74 7.05 -14.30
C GLU A 24 7.37 8.12 -13.27
N SER A 25 6.07 8.39 -13.08
CA SER A 25 5.63 9.41 -12.15
C SER A 25 6.34 9.16 -10.83
N LYS A 26 7.18 10.12 -10.41
CA LYS A 26 7.86 10.02 -9.12
C LYS A 26 6.77 9.95 -8.06
N GLY A 27 6.91 9.00 -7.16
CA GLY A 27 5.95 8.84 -6.12
C GLY A 27 6.37 7.82 -5.08
N TRP A 28 5.49 7.70 -4.10
CA TRP A 28 5.62 6.73 -3.03
C TRP A 28 4.24 6.15 -2.72
N THR A 29 4.23 4.89 -2.33
CA THR A 29 3.01 4.14 -2.03
C THR A 29 3.17 3.41 -0.70
N VAL A 30 2.03 3.06 -0.10
CA VAL A 30 1.98 2.20 1.07
C VAL A 30 1.13 0.98 0.74
N ALA A 31 1.75 -0.19 0.81
CA ALA A 31 1.11 -1.49 0.61
C ALA A 31 0.94 -2.20 1.96
N PRO A 32 -0.28 -2.27 2.51
CA PRO A 32 -0.57 -3.00 3.72
C PRO A 32 -0.93 -4.46 3.44
N GLU A 33 -0.41 -5.35 4.27
CA GLU A 33 -0.78 -6.76 4.35
C GLU A 33 -1.27 -7.07 5.77
N VAL A 34 -2.47 -7.65 5.90
CA VAL A 34 -3.04 -7.96 7.21
C VAL A 34 -3.16 -9.46 7.38
N SER A 35 -2.64 -9.95 8.50
CA SER A 35 -2.87 -11.28 9.01
C SER A 35 -3.71 -11.19 10.28
N ASP A 36 -4.90 -11.77 10.26
CA ASP A 36 -5.78 -11.87 11.42
C ASP A 36 -5.85 -13.32 11.89
N SER A 37 -5.51 -13.56 13.16
CA SER A 37 -5.49 -14.91 13.73
C SER A 37 -6.41 -14.99 14.94
N VAL A 38 -7.20 -16.07 15.01
CA VAL A 38 -8.01 -16.41 16.18
C VAL A 38 -7.11 -17.06 17.22
N GLN A 39 -7.00 -16.46 18.41
CA GLN A 39 -6.36 -17.07 19.57
C GLN A 39 -7.42 -17.84 20.37
N THR A 40 -7.10 -19.06 20.80
CA THR A 40 -8.07 -19.98 21.41
C THR A 40 -8.59 -19.52 22.77
N ASP A 41 -7.86 -18.66 23.48
CA ASP A 41 -8.17 -18.28 24.87
C ASP A 41 -8.33 -16.76 25.09
N ASP A 42 -7.79 -15.90 24.20
CA ASP A 42 -7.67 -14.45 24.42
C ASP A 42 -8.38 -13.57 23.36
N GLY A 43 -9.12 -14.18 22.42
CA GLY A 43 -9.83 -13.47 21.36
C GLY A 43 -9.04 -13.41 20.04
N HIS A 44 -9.15 -12.32 19.28
CA HIS A 44 -8.50 -12.18 17.98
C HIS A 44 -7.26 -11.31 18.05
N SER A 45 -6.13 -11.75 17.51
CA SER A 45 -4.96 -10.90 17.32
C SER A 45 -4.81 -10.52 15.84
N THR A 46 -4.67 -9.22 15.58
CA THR A 46 -4.48 -8.71 14.21
C THR A 46 -3.07 -8.16 14.08
N THR A 47 -2.35 -8.66 13.09
CA THR A 47 -1.02 -8.20 12.71
C THR A 47 -1.09 -7.55 11.34
N VAL A 48 -0.54 -6.36 11.21
CA VAL A 48 -0.43 -5.65 9.94
C VAL A 48 1.03 -5.39 9.63
N GLN A 49 1.44 -5.75 8.42
CA GLN A 49 2.68 -5.32 7.81
C GLN A 49 2.38 -4.18 6.86
N PHE A 50 3.08 -3.07 6.98
CA PHE A 50 3.07 -2.02 5.97
C PHE A 50 4.40 -2.02 5.25
N THR A 51 4.37 -1.99 3.93
CA THR A 51 5.54 -1.79 3.08
C THR A 51 5.38 -0.45 2.37
N LEU A 52 6.33 0.44 2.60
CA LEU A 52 6.39 1.74 1.95
C LEU A 52 7.44 1.68 0.87
N GLU A 53 7.07 2.02 -0.35
CA GLU A 53 7.92 1.94 -1.53
C GLU A 53 7.99 3.31 -2.19
N GLY A 54 9.16 3.68 -2.68
CA GLY A 54 9.39 4.96 -3.35
C GLY A 54 10.20 4.77 -4.63
N ASN A 55 9.77 5.42 -5.70
CA ASN A 55 10.55 5.61 -6.91
C ASN A 55 10.97 7.08 -7.11
N ALA A 56 10.82 7.90 -6.06
CA ALA A 56 11.31 9.28 -5.97
C ALA A 56 12.63 9.38 -5.19
N SER A 57 13.39 10.47 -5.40
CA SER A 57 14.45 10.92 -4.48
C SER A 57 13.84 11.23 -3.08
N PRO A 58 14.61 11.16 -1.98
CA PRO A 58 14.11 10.67 -0.70
C PRO A 58 12.79 11.29 -0.23
N VAL A 59 11.86 10.44 0.16
CA VAL A 59 10.61 10.80 0.84
C VAL A 59 10.77 10.52 2.32
N VAL A 60 10.58 11.53 3.15
CA VAL A 60 10.70 11.42 4.60
C VAL A 60 9.35 11.67 5.26
N LEU A 61 8.82 10.65 5.92
CA LEU A 61 7.62 10.74 6.74
C LEU A 61 8.03 10.93 8.20
N ASN A 62 7.55 11.99 8.85
CA ASN A 62 7.81 12.27 10.26
C ASN A 62 6.60 11.92 11.11
N GLY A 63 6.83 11.44 12.34
CA GLY A 63 5.75 11.13 13.28
C GLY A 63 4.87 9.96 12.84
N VAL A 64 5.46 8.99 12.13
CA VAL A 64 4.73 7.83 11.60
C VAL A 64 4.19 7.01 12.77
N LYS A 65 2.92 6.63 12.68
CA LYS A 65 2.25 5.79 13.66
C LYS A 65 1.13 4.95 13.05
N VAL A 66 0.92 3.77 13.62
CA VAL A 66 -0.22 2.90 13.29
C VAL A 66 -1.25 3.04 14.39
N VAL A 67 -2.48 3.38 14.00
CA VAL A 67 -3.62 3.55 14.91
C VAL A 67 -4.67 2.49 14.62
N PHE A 68 -5.00 1.71 15.65
CA PHE A 68 -6.06 0.71 15.62
C PHE A 68 -7.32 1.29 16.27
N LEU A 69 -8.46 1.19 15.58
CA LEU A 69 -9.70 1.83 16.00
C LEU A 69 -10.87 0.83 16.05
N THR A 70 -11.80 1.09 16.96
CA THR A 70 -13.12 0.46 16.96
C THR A 70 -14.00 1.00 15.83
N GLN A 71 -15.19 0.41 15.65
CA GLN A 71 -16.17 0.89 14.67
C GLN A 71 -16.64 2.34 14.94
N ASN A 72 -16.62 2.77 16.20
CA ASN A 72 -16.96 4.13 16.62
C ASN A 72 -15.73 5.04 16.67
N GLU A 73 -14.65 4.68 15.97
CA GLU A 73 -13.41 5.46 15.87
C GLU A 73 -12.70 5.74 17.20
N THR A 74 -13.00 4.95 18.23
CA THR A 74 -12.25 4.98 19.50
C THR A 74 -10.93 4.23 19.34
N VAL A 75 -9.83 4.80 19.83
CA VAL A 75 -8.50 4.19 19.80
C VAL A 75 -8.46 2.94 20.68
N LEU A 76 -8.10 1.80 20.08
CA LEU A 76 -7.81 0.54 20.76
C LEU A 76 -6.34 0.46 21.15
N ASN A 77 -5.46 0.77 20.20
CA ASN A 77 -4.02 0.74 20.37
C ASN A 77 -3.37 1.71 19.37
N GLU A 78 -2.18 2.21 19.72
CA GLU A 78 -1.36 3.04 18.84
C GLU A 78 0.10 2.61 18.97
N THR A 79 0.83 2.58 17.86
CA THR A 79 2.26 2.29 17.85
C THR A 79 2.98 3.34 17.04
N GLY A 80 3.83 4.12 17.71
CA GLY A 80 4.72 5.08 17.08
C GLY A 80 5.91 4.38 16.43
N LEU A 81 6.23 4.78 15.21
CA LEU A 81 7.33 4.27 14.39
C LEU A 81 8.41 5.33 14.15
N GLY A 82 8.12 6.60 14.48
CA GLY A 82 9.06 7.70 14.39
C GLY A 82 9.20 8.22 12.96
N THR A 83 10.44 8.46 12.52
CA THR A 83 10.72 8.94 11.17
C THR A 83 11.01 7.76 10.24
N VAL A 84 10.36 7.74 9.08
CA VAL A 84 10.56 6.73 8.04
C VAL A 84 11.05 7.44 6.77
N GLU A 85 12.23 7.05 6.31
CA GLU A 85 12.84 7.55 5.08
C GLU A 85 12.81 6.47 4.00
N ILE A 86 12.31 6.84 2.81
CA ILE A 86 12.14 6.00 1.64
C ILE A 86 12.99 6.60 0.52
N ASP A 87 14.06 5.90 0.15
CA ASP A 87 14.96 6.29 -0.92
C ASP A 87 14.50 5.78 -2.29
N TRP A 88 15.18 6.22 -3.35
CA TRP A 88 14.90 5.79 -4.71
C TRP A 88 15.13 4.27 -4.88
N GLY A 89 14.07 3.53 -5.20
CA GLY A 89 14.11 2.06 -5.25
C GLY A 89 14.21 1.40 -3.88
N GLY A 90 14.06 2.19 -2.80
CA GLY A 90 14.05 1.74 -1.42
C GLY A 90 12.66 1.34 -0.97
N GLY A 91 12.62 0.36 -0.06
CA GLY A 91 11.42 -0.07 0.64
C GLY A 91 11.65 -0.10 2.14
N ARG A 92 10.65 0.30 2.93
CA ARG A 92 10.65 0.11 4.39
C ARG A 92 9.43 -0.68 4.79
N SER A 93 9.64 -1.77 5.51
CA SER A 93 8.56 -2.56 6.09
C SER A 93 8.58 -2.49 7.61
N PHE A 94 7.38 -2.44 8.20
CA PHE A 94 7.20 -2.59 9.64
C PHE A 94 5.96 -3.40 9.93
N THR A 95 6.01 -4.10 11.06
CA THR A 95 4.93 -4.99 11.51
C THR A 95 4.44 -4.50 12.86
N VAL A 96 3.11 -4.36 12.98
CA VAL A 96 2.47 -3.96 14.22
C VAL A 96 1.34 -4.93 14.53
N THR A 97 1.26 -5.37 15.78
CA THR A 97 0.25 -6.32 16.27
C THR A 97 -0.62 -5.67 17.33
N THR A 98 -1.91 -5.95 17.29
CA THR A 98 -2.88 -5.61 18.34
C THR A 98 -3.54 -6.89 18.88
N PRO A 99 -3.74 -7.00 20.21
CA PRO A 99 -4.31 -8.20 20.84
C PRO A 99 -5.83 -8.34 20.62
N THR A 100 -6.46 -7.38 19.94
CA THR A 100 -7.90 -7.39 19.62
C THR A 100 -8.12 -7.03 18.17
N ARG A 101 -9.10 -7.65 17.51
CA ARG A 101 -9.48 -7.31 16.13
C ARG A 101 -10.00 -5.86 16.02
N PRO A 102 -9.31 -4.97 15.29
CA PRO A 102 -9.75 -3.60 15.07
C PRO A 102 -10.78 -3.51 13.94
N TYR A 103 -11.65 -2.51 13.97
CA TYR A 103 -12.53 -2.22 12.83
C TYR A 103 -11.81 -1.36 11.78
N TYR A 104 -10.96 -0.42 12.20
CA TYR A 104 -10.09 0.34 11.30
C TYR A 104 -8.62 0.25 11.70
N ILE A 105 -7.74 0.28 10.70
CA ILE A 105 -6.28 0.33 10.87
C ILE A 105 -5.77 1.47 10.00
N ASN A 106 -5.21 2.51 10.61
CA ASN A 106 -4.76 3.69 9.89
C ASN A 106 -3.26 3.89 10.11
N LEU A 107 -2.50 3.95 9.02
CA LEU A 107 -1.16 4.54 9.06
C LEU A 107 -1.30 6.07 9.00
N ARG A 108 -0.72 6.77 9.96
CA ARG A 108 -0.72 8.23 10.06
C ARG A 108 0.71 8.75 10.13
N TYR A 109 0.91 9.99 9.75
CA TYR A 109 2.15 10.74 9.90
C TYR A 109 1.80 12.21 10.17
N ASP A 110 2.75 12.94 10.77
CA ASP A 110 2.58 14.34 11.12
C ASP A 110 2.97 15.26 9.94
N SER A 111 4.01 14.88 9.18
CA SER A 111 4.44 15.61 8.00
C SER A 111 5.17 14.72 7.00
N VAL A 112 5.23 15.17 5.75
CA VAL A 112 6.00 14.54 4.66
C VAL A 112 6.93 15.56 4.02
N ASP A 113 8.20 15.21 3.90
CA ASP A 113 9.16 15.90 3.05
C ASP A 113 9.37 15.06 1.78
N ARG A 114 9.16 15.67 0.62
CA ARG A 114 9.21 14.98 -0.68
C ARG A 114 9.53 15.97 -1.80
N PRO A 115 10.12 15.49 -2.92
CA PRO A 115 10.23 16.30 -4.13
C PRO A 115 8.87 16.84 -4.58
N THR A 116 8.84 18.05 -5.13
CA THR A 116 7.59 18.73 -5.56
C THR A 116 6.85 17.99 -6.67
N ASP A 117 7.53 17.11 -7.38
CA ASP A 117 7.01 16.26 -8.44
C ASP A 117 6.75 14.82 -7.98
N ALA A 118 6.85 14.53 -6.68
CA ALA A 118 6.58 13.22 -6.09
C ALA A 118 5.20 13.15 -5.44
N ASP A 119 4.28 12.38 -6.04
CA ASP A 119 2.95 12.14 -5.50
C ASP A 119 2.89 10.89 -4.62
N GLY A 120 1.92 10.82 -3.71
CA GLY A 120 1.78 9.68 -2.79
C GLY A 120 0.84 9.96 -1.64
N GLY A 121 0.41 8.89 -0.98
CA GLY A 121 -0.56 8.91 0.11
C GLY A 121 -0.48 7.64 0.97
N VAL A 122 -0.99 7.72 2.19
CA VAL A 122 -1.12 6.56 3.09
C VAL A 122 -2.49 5.95 3.00
N VAL A 123 -2.59 4.66 3.25
CA VAL A 123 -3.86 3.93 3.21
C VAL A 123 -4.42 3.64 4.60
N GLY A 124 -5.72 3.86 4.74
CA GLY A 124 -6.54 3.33 5.84
C GLY A 124 -7.20 2.02 5.43
N LEU A 125 -7.26 1.07 6.37
CA LEU A 125 -7.94 -0.22 6.21
C LEU A 125 -9.18 -0.28 7.06
N ARG A 126 -10.23 -0.90 6.51
CA ARG A 126 -11.50 -1.14 7.19
C ARG A 126 -11.83 -2.62 7.14
N LEU A 127 -12.30 -3.15 8.26
CA LEU A 127 -12.88 -4.48 8.35
C LEU A 127 -14.23 -4.52 7.63
N MET A 128 -14.36 -5.42 6.67
CA MET A 128 -15.61 -5.74 5.99
C MET A 128 -15.91 -7.23 6.11
N GLY A 129 -17.19 -7.59 6.15
CA GLY A 129 -17.64 -8.98 6.19
C GLY A 129 -18.81 -9.16 7.13
N SER A 130 -19.41 -10.35 7.06
CA SER A 130 -20.48 -10.78 7.96
C SER A 130 -20.19 -12.22 8.39
N GLY A 131 -19.91 -12.42 9.68
CA GLY A 131 -19.56 -13.72 10.26
C GLY A 131 -18.05 -13.96 10.37
N GLU A 132 -17.66 -14.81 11.34
CA GLU A 132 -16.27 -14.99 11.79
C GLU A 132 -15.27 -15.37 10.69
N SER A 133 -15.70 -16.07 9.64
CA SER A 133 -14.86 -16.55 8.55
C SER A 133 -14.91 -15.70 7.27
N GLN A 134 -15.64 -14.58 7.28
CA GLN A 134 -15.81 -13.71 6.10
C GLN A 134 -15.22 -12.31 6.29
N TYR A 135 -14.54 -12.07 7.41
CA TYR A 135 -13.90 -10.81 7.68
C TYR A 135 -12.66 -10.63 6.81
N ARG A 136 -12.57 -9.49 6.11
CA ARG A 136 -11.40 -9.06 5.36
C ARG A 136 -11.16 -7.56 5.56
N TYR A 137 -9.91 -7.16 5.59
CA TYR A 137 -9.57 -5.74 5.54
C TYR A 137 -9.53 -5.27 4.10
N VAL A 138 -10.14 -4.11 3.85
CA VAL A 138 -10.08 -3.42 2.56
C VAL A 138 -9.58 -2.01 2.74
N THR A 139 -8.80 -1.53 1.77
CA THR A 139 -8.41 -0.13 1.69
C THR A 139 -9.66 0.72 1.45
N TYR A 140 -9.87 1.77 2.25
CA TYR A 140 -11.07 2.62 2.14
C TYR A 140 -10.78 4.11 1.91
N ALA A 141 -9.54 4.55 2.10
CA ALA A 141 -9.10 5.89 1.73
C ALA A 141 -7.57 5.93 1.60
N GLU A 142 -7.09 6.60 0.55
CA GLU A 142 -5.75 7.16 0.50
C GLU A 142 -5.83 8.57 1.10
N TYR A 143 -5.17 8.78 2.24
CA TYR A 143 -5.04 10.09 2.86
C TYR A 143 -3.70 10.69 2.42
N THR A 144 -3.74 11.85 1.80
CA THR A 144 -2.65 12.82 1.94
C THR A 144 -2.88 13.44 3.32
N ALA A 145 -2.11 13.05 4.34
CA ALA A 145 -2.29 13.61 5.68
C ALA A 145 -1.84 15.07 5.64
N THR A 146 -2.76 15.97 5.31
CA THR A 146 -2.61 17.40 5.56
C THR A 146 -3.10 17.66 6.96
N TYR A 147 -2.17 17.98 7.88
CA TYR A 147 -2.44 18.85 9.00
C TYR A 147 -1.96 20.25 8.66
#